data_AF-A0A345V447-F1
#
_entry.id   AF-A0A345V447-F1
#
_cell.length_a   1.000
_cell.length_b   1.000
_cell.length_c   1.000
_cell.angle_alpha   90.00
_cell.angle_beta   90.00
_cell.angle_gamma   90.00
#
_symmetry.space_group_name_H-M   'P 1'
#
loop_
_entity.id
_entity.type
_entity.pdbx_description
1 polymer ?
#
loop_
_entity_poly.entity_id
_entity_poly.type
_entity_poly.pdbx_seq_one_letter_code
_entity_poly.pdbx_strand_id
1 'polypeptide(L)'
;MLSHEQVIDRVFGLYERFGASDYIGEPVSQIEHMSQTAQLAIAEGFDDEVVLAAFFHDIGHLCAEGAENMGGYGVVSHERLGADYLREAGFSERLARLVEYHVQAKRYLTLRESGYYDRLSEASRRTLEYQGGVMTEAEADAFERDPLCAVSLRMRQWDELAKEMAVPVMDLAVLKHKAFTVLSREAR
;
A
#
# COMPACT_ATOMS: atom_id res chain seq x y z
N MET A 1 25.33 -8.53 -3.64
CA MET A 1 24.04 -7.86 -3.87
C MET A 1 23.22 -8.72 -4.82
N LEU A 2 21.91 -8.81 -4.60
CA LEU A 2 21.00 -9.46 -5.54
C LEU A 2 20.93 -8.65 -6.83
N SER A 3 20.72 -9.29 -7.99
CA SER A 3 20.38 -8.58 -9.22
C SER A 3 18.98 -7.97 -9.11
N HIS A 4 18.64 -6.99 -9.96
CA HIS A 4 17.29 -6.41 -9.97
C HIS A 4 16.22 -7.46 -10.26
N GLU A 5 16.50 -8.43 -11.13
CA GLU A 5 15.60 -9.56 -11.40
C GLU A 5 15.38 -10.41 -10.14
N GLN A 6 16.45 -10.73 -9.41
CA GLN A 6 16.34 -11.49 -8.15
C GLN A 6 15.56 -10.74 -7.08
N VAL A 7 15.70 -9.42 -7.00
CA VAL A 7 14.91 -8.56 -6.10
C VAL A 7 13.42 -8.63 -6.49
N ILE A 8 13.12 -8.47 -7.78
CA ILE A 8 11.75 -8.51 -8.29
C ILE A 8 11.12 -9.88 -8.03
N ASP A 9 11.81 -10.97 -8.34
CA ASP A 9 11.33 -12.33 -8.08
C ASP A 9 11.08 -12.56 -6.58
N ARG A 10 11.95 -12.03 -5.71
CA ARG A 10 11.78 -12.13 -4.26
C ARG A 10 10.51 -11.40 -3.79
N VAL A 11 10.34 -10.15 -4.22
CA VAL A 11 9.23 -9.27 -3.79
C VAL A 11 7.91 -9.75 -4.37
N PHE A 12 7.84 -9.99 -5.69
CA PHE A 12 6.62 -10.48 -6.34
C PHE A 12 6.30 -11.93 -5.97
N GLY A 13 7.30 -12.74 -5.60
CA GLY A 13 7.08 -14.09 -5.10
C GLY A 13 6.27 -14.15 -3.80
N LEU A 14 6.16 -13.06 -3.03
CA LEU A 14 5.23 -12.99 -1.89
C LEU A 14 3.77 -13.05 -2.36
N TYR A 15 3.45 -12.36 -3.44
CA TYR A 15 2.10 -12.34 -4.02
C TYR A 15 1.72 -13.69 -4.62
N GLU A 16 2.68 -14.36 -5.26
CA GLU A 16 2.47 -15.71 -5.81
C GLU A 16 2.20 -16.75 -4.71
N ARG A 17 2.82 -16.61 -3.53
CA ARG A 17 2.64 -17.54 -2.40
C ARG A 17 1.41 -17.23 -1.55
N PHE A 18 1.18 -15.95 -1.26
CA PHE A 18 0.25 -15.51 -0.22
C PHE A 18 -0.86 -14.61 -0.74
N GLY A 19 -0.71 -14.02 -1.92
CA GLY A 19 -1.62 -13.01 -2.45
C GLY A 19 -3.03 -13.50 -2.73
N ALA A 20 -3.24 -14.80 -2.96
CA ALA A 20 -4.56 -15.41 -3.14
C ALA A 20 -5.34 -15.60 -1.84
N SER A 21 -4.74 -15.27 -0.68
CA SER A 21 -5.43 -15.32 0.60
C SER A 21 -6.46 -14.19 0.72
N ASP A 22 -7.48 -14.40 1.53
CA ASP A 22 -8.52 -13.39 1.79
C ASP A 22 -7.90 -12.07 2.25
N TYR A 23 -8.39 -10.97 1.68
CA TYR A 23 -8.14 -9.64 2.22
C TYR A 23 -9.14 -9.40 3.35
N ILE A 24 -8.63 -9.27 4.58
CA ILE A 24 -9.42 -9.53 5.78
C ILE A 24 -10.61 -8.55 5.89
N GLY A 25 -11.82 -9.10 5.89
CA GLY A 25 -13.07 -8.35 6.03
C GLY A 25 -13.57 -7.71 4.73
N GLU A 26 -12.97 -8.04 3.59
CA GLU A 26 -13.31 -7.52 2.27
C GLU A 26 -13.60 -8.67 1.28
N PRO A 27 -14.39 -8.44 0.22
CA PRO A 27 -14.83 -9.49 -0.69
C PRO A 27 -13.81 -9.80 -1.81
N VAL A 28 -12.52 -9.55 -1.57
CA VAL A 28 -11.42 -9.71 -2.53
C VAL A 28 -10.22 -10.37 -1.85
N SER A 29 -9.34 -10.98 -2.62
CA SER A 29 -8.03 -11.45 -2.15
C SER A 29 -7.02 -10.30 -2.05
N GLN A 30 -5.93 -10.50 -1.33
CA GLN A 30 -4.89 -9.47 -1.16
C GLN A 30 -4.33 -9.00 -2.51
N ILE A 31 -4.08 -9.93 -3.44
CA ILE A 31 -3.56 -9.58 -4.77
C ILE A 31 -4.58 -8.86 -5.65
N GLU A 32 -5.87 -9.21 -5.54
CA GLU A 32 -6.94 -8.51 -6.26
C GLU A 32 -7.04 -7.06 -5.79
N HIS A 33 -7.04 -6.83 -4.48
CA HIS A 33 -7.05 -5.49 -3.89
C HIS A 33 -5.87 -4.65 -4.37
N MET A 34 -4.65 -5.13 -4.15
CA MET A 34 -3.42 -4.41 -4.53
C MET A 34 -3.31 -4.20 -6.06
N SER A 35 -3.77 -5.16 -6.86
CA SER A 35 -3.87 -5.01 -8.32
C SER A 35 -4.83 -3.90 -8.73
N GLN A 36 -6.02 -3.85 -8.14
CA GLN A 36 -7.02 -2.82 -8.43
C GLN A 36 -6.49 -1.42 -8.08
N THR A 37 -5.82 -1.27 -6.93
CA THR A 37 -5.20 0.01 -6.52
C THR A 37 -4.15 0.48 -7.54
N ALA A 38 -3.33 -0.45 -8.06
CA ALA A 38 -2.36 -0.16 -9.10
C ALA A 38 -3.01 0.19 -10.46
N GLN A 39 -4.07 -0.51 -10.84
CA GLN A 39 -4.84 -0.22 -12.06
C GLN A 39 -5.44 1.19 -12.03
N LEU A 40 -5.96 1.63 -10.88
CA LEU A 40 -6.49 3.00 -10.70
C LEU A 40 -5.38 4.05 -10.84
N ALA A 41 -4.21 3.83 -10.23
CA ALA A 41 -3.05 4.71 -10.38
C ALA A 41 -2.60 4.84 -11.86
N ILE A 42 -2.59 3.72 -12.59
CA ILE A 42 -2.27 3.71 -14.03
C ILE A 42 -3.33 4.47 -14.83
N ALA A 43 -4.61 4.27 -14.55
CA ALA A 43 -5.71 4.91 -15.27
C ALA A 43 -5.68 6.45 -15.13
N GLU A 44 -5.18 6.95 -14.00
CA GLU A 44 -5.00 8.38 -13.75
C GLU A 44 -3.66 8.94 -14.25
N GLY A 45 -2.81 8.11 -14.83
CA GLY A 45 -1.56 8.55 -15.47
C GLY A 45 -0.42 8.88 -14.50
N PHE A 46 -0.42 8.28 -13.30
CA PHE A 46 0.67 8.44 -12.35
C PHE A 46 1.96 7.72 -12.79
N ASP A 47 3.10 8.16 -12.26
CA ASP A 47 4.41 7.59 -12.57
C ASP A 47 4.62 6.19 -11.98
N ASP A 48 5.65 5.50 -12.47
CA ASP A 48 5.94 4.11 -12.12
C ASP A 48 6.14 3.88 -10.62
N GLU A 49 6.71 4.83 -9.88
CA GLU A 49 6.91 4.65 -8.44
C GLU A 49 5.59 4.75 -7.68
N VAL A 50 4.69 5.65 -8.08
CA VAL A 50 3.35 5.76 -7.48
C VAL A 50 2.51 4.53 -7.81
N VAL A 51 2.56 4.05 -9.05
CA VAL A 51 1.87 2.81 -9.45
C VAL A 51 2.38 1.61 -8.65
N LEU A 52 3.69 1.49 -8.46
CA LEU A 52 4.27 0.43 -7.63
C LEU A 52 3.95 0.62 -6.15
N ALA A 53 3.97 1.83 -5.62
CA ALA A 53 3.59 2.09 -4.23
C ALA A 53 2.11 1.74 -3.99
N ALA A 54 1.22 2.04 -4.94
CA ALA A 54 -0.18 1.63 -4.91
C ALA A 54 -0.33 0.10 -4.88
N PHE A 55 0.46 -0.62 -5.70
CA PHE A 55 0.48 -2.08 -5.66
C PHE A 55 1.06 -2.64 -4.36
N PHE A 56 2.10 -2.02 -3.80
CA PHE A 56 2.82 -2.56 -2.65
C PHE A 56 2.31 -2.06 -1.29
N HIS A 57 1.30 -1.18 -1.23
CA HIS A 57 0.94 -0.49 0.00
C HIS A 57 0.63 -1.42 1.19
N ASP A 58 0.08 -2.60 0.90
CA ASP A 58 -0.26 -3.63 1.89
C ASP A 58 0.71 -4.83 1.92
N ILE A 59 1.86 -4.75 1.24
CA ILE A 59 2.84 -5.85 1.18
C ILE A 59 3.31 -6.31 2.58
N GLY A 60 3.27 -5.42 3.57
CA GLY A 60 3.61 -5.76 4.96
C GLY A 60 2.74 -6.86 5.55
N HIS A 61 1.51 -7.06 5.06
CA HIS A 61 0.67 -8.20 5.44
C HIS A 61 1.22 -9.54 4.90
N LEU A 62 1.96 -9.52 3.78
CA LEU A 62 2.57 -10.72 3.18
C LEU A 62 3.96 -11.02 3.75
N CYS A 63 4.66 -10.02 4.29
CA CYS A 63 6.04 -10.18 4.79
C CYS A 63 6.13 -10.86 6.17
N ALA A 64 5.02 -10.94 6.91
CA ALA A 64 5.07 -11.16 8.36
C ALA A 64 4.52 -12.53 8.77
N GLU A 65 5.24 -13.60 8.45
CA GLU A 65 5.02 -14.89 9.12
C GLU A 65 5.41 -14.75 10.61
N GLY A 66 4.42 -14.77 11.52
CA GLY A 66 4.64 -14.75 12.97
C GLY A 66 4.70 -13.38 13.64
N ALA A 67 4.37 -12.29 12.94
CA ALA A 67 4.27 -10.96 13.54
C ALA A 67 3.01 -10.78 14.39
N GLU A 68 3.02 -9.78 15.29
CA GLU A 68 1.85 -9.40 16.07
C GLU A 68 0.68 -9.01 15.14
N ASN A 69 -0.50 -9.50 15.46
CA ASN A 69 -1.69 -9.35 14.64
C ASN A 69 -2.67 -8.34 15.26
N MET A 70 -3.31 -7.52 14.43
CA MET A 70 -4.37 -6.56 14.80
C MET A 70 -5.71 -7.26 15.09
N GLY A 71 -5.74 -8.23 16.01
CA GLY A 71 -6.98 -8.88 16.45
C GLY A 71 -7.73 -9.66 15.36
N GLY A 72 -7.01 -10.18 14.38
CA GLY A 72 -7.50 -10.89 13.21
C GLY A 72 -7.49 -10.07 11.93
N TYR A 73 -7.31 -8.73 11.99
CA TYR A 73 -7.47 -7.80 10.87
C TYR A 73 -6.19 -7.45 10.08
N GLY A 74 -5.09 -8.14 10.36
CA GLY A 74 -3.82 -7.95 9.65
C GLY A 74 -2.63 -7.87 10.60
N VAL A 75 -1.50 -7.42 10.07
CA VAL A 75 -0.22 -7.31 10.81
C VAL A 75 -0.09 -5.92 11.42
N VAL A 76 0.32 -5.83 12.69
CA VAL A 76 0.58 -4.54 13.35
C VAL A 76 1.68 -3.77 12.60
N SER A 77 1.44 -2.49 12.32
CA SER A 77 2.36 -1.60 11.60
C SER A 77 2.78 -2.13 10.22
N HIS A 78 1.85 -2.74 9.47
CA HIS A 78 2.15 -3.32 8.16
C HIS A 78 2.68 -2.29 7.15
N GLU A 79 2.26 -1.03 7.28
CA GLU A 79 2.74 0.08 6.46
C GLU A 79 4.25 0.30 6.64
N ARG A 80 4.74 0.18 7.88
CA ARG A 80 6.17 0.33 8.19
C ARG A 80 6.95 -0.91 7.79
N LEU A 81 6.43 -2.09 8.12
CA LEU A 81 7.07 -3.36 7.74
C LEU A 81 7.20 -3.49 6.21
N GLY A 82 6.16 -3.10 5.47
CA GLY A 82 6.17 -3.09 4.02
C GLY A 82 7.16 -2.07 3.46
N ALA A 83 7.15 -0.84 3.98
CA ALA A 83 8.08 0.20 3.55
C ALA A 83 9.55 -0.20 3.81
N ASP A 84 9.87 -0.72 5.00
CA ASP A 84 11.22 -1.14 5.36
C ASP A 84 11.67 -2.34 4.51
N TYR A 85 10.79 -3.31 4.27
CA TYR A 85 11.07 -4.42 3.35
C TYR A 85 11.41 -3.95 1.93
N LEU A 86 10.72 -2.91 1.43
CA LEU A 86 10.99 -2.34 0.11
C LEU A 86 12.28 -1.51 0.08
N ARG A 87 12.59 -0.77 1.15
CA ARG A 87 13.88 -0.08 1.32
C ARG A 87 15.04 -1.08 1.29
N GLU A 88 14.93 -2.18 2.04
CA GLU A 88 15.93 -3.26 2.05
C GLU A 88 16.04 -3.98 0.69
N ALA A 89 14.96 -3.99 -0.09
CA ALA A 89 14.96 -4.49 -1.46
C ALA A 89 15.64 -3.53 -2.46
N GLY A 90 15.91 -2.29 -2.07
CA GLY A 90 16.57 -1.29 -2.91
C GLY A 90 15.61 -0.39 -3.69
N PHE A 91 14.32 -0.39 -3.36
CA PHE A 91 13.40 0.64 -3.89
C PHE A 91 13.69 2.00 -3.24
N SER A 92 13.33 3.07 -3.94
CA SER A 92 13.60 4.44 -3.51
C SER A 92 12.88 4.78 -2.20
N GLU A 93 13.41 5.80 -1.50
CA GLU A 93 12.74 6.34 -0.32
C GLU A 93 11.37 6.94 -0.65
N ARG A 94 11.19 7.50 -1.86
CA ARG A 94 9.90 8.05 -2.29
C ARG A 94 8.83 6.95 -2.35
N LEU A 95 9.13 5.83 -2.99
CA LEU A 95 8.21 4.69 -3.11
C LEU A 95 7.90 4.11 -1.73
N ALA A 96 8.93 3.85 -0.92
CA ALA A 96 8.75 3.29 0.42
C ALA A 96 7.92 4.20 1.33
N ARG A 97 8.14 5.53 1.29
CA ARG A 97 7.33 6.48 2.07
C ARG A 97 5.87 6.51 1.64
N LEU A 98 5.59 6.39 0.34
CA LEU A 98 4.21 6.32 -0.14
C LEU A 98 3.48 5.07 0.41
N VAL A 99 4.19 3.93 0.46
CA VAL A 99 3.69 2.71 1.11
C VAL A 99 3.46 2.96 2.60
N GLU A 100 4.38 3.58 3.32
CA GLU A 100 4.21 3.90 4.74
C GLU A 100 3.05 4.88 5.00
N TYR A 101 2.82 5.81 4.09
CA TYR A 101 1.89 6.93 4.28
C TYR A 101 0.43 6.59 4.03
N HIS A 102 0.09 5.42 3.47
CA HIS A 102 -1.31 5.07 3.23
C HIS A 102 -2.13 4.99 4.53
N VAL A 103 -1.53 4.59 5.66
CA VAL A 103 -2.18 4.64 6.99
C VAL A 103 -2.30 6.08 7.49
N GLN A 104 -1.27 6.91 7.34
CA GLN A 104 -1.33 8.31 7.73
C GLN A 104 -2.39 9.07 6.94
N ALA A 105 -2.51 8.79 5.64
CA ALA A 105 -3.57 9.30 4.77
C ALA A 105 -4.96 8.89 5.27
N LYS A 106 -5.17 7.64 5.72
CA LYS A 106 -6.43 7.23 6.36
C LYS A 106 -6.75 8.07 7.59
N ARG A 107 -5.79 8.19 8.52
CA ARG A 107 -5.96 8.94 9.77
C ARG A 107 -6.26 10.41 9.51
N TYR A 108 -5.59 11.00 8.52
CA TYR A 108 -5.78 12.37 8.07
C TYR A 108 -7.16 12.58 7.45
N LEU A 109 -7.57 11.77 6.47
CA LEU A 109 -8.85 11.93 5.79
C LEU A 109 -10.01 11.77 6.77
N THR A 110 -9.86 10.89 7.76
CA THR A 110 -10.84 10.73 8.84
C THR A 110 -11.02 12.01 9.67
N LEU A 111 -9.98 12.83 9.84
CA LEU A 111 -10.07 14.13 10.51
C LEU A 111 -10.64 15.22 9.59
N ARG A 112 -10.12 15.32 8.37
CA ARG A 112 -10.27 16.49 7.50
C ARG A 112 -11.44 16.40 6.53
N GLU A 113 -11.87 15.20 6.15
CA GLU A 113 -12.96 14.99 5.23
C GLU A 113 -14.21 14.48 5.96
N SER A 114 -15.23 15.34 6.03
CA SER A 114 -16.51 14.99 6.65
C SER A 114 -17.14 13.78 5.96
N GLY A 115 -17.58 12.79 6.75
CA GLY A 115 -18.16 11.55 6.25
C GLY A 115 -17.15 10.51 5.78
N TYR A 116 -15.84 10.79 5.81
CA TYR A 116 -14.82 9.81 5.41
C TYR A 116 -14.84 8.56 6.29
N TYR A 117 -14.97 8.72 7.61
CA TYR A 117 -15.07 7.60 8.55
C TYR A 117 -16.21 6.62 8.20
N ASP A 118 -17.34 7.15 7.72
CA ASP A 118 -18.52 6.34 7.40
C ASP A 118 -18.37 5.56 6.09
N ARG A 119 -17.39 5.92 5.24
CA ARG A 119 -17.07 5.20 4.01
C ARG A 119 -16.02 4.11 4.20
N LEU A 120 -15.27 4.14 5.31
CA LEU A 120 -14.34 3.07 5.65
C LEU A 120 -15.09 1.75 5.80
N SER A 121 -14.50 0.67 5.30
CA SER A 121 -14.97 -0.68 5.60
C SER A 121 -14.89 -0.99 7.09
N GLU A 122 -15.58 -2.04 7.54
CA GLU A 122 -15.52 -2.46 8.94
C GLU A 122 -14.08 -2.76 9.37
N ALA A 123 -13.32 -3.50 8.56
CA ALA A 123 -11.92 -3.79 8.82
C ALA A 123 -11.06 -2.51 8.92
N SER A 124 -11.27 -1.55 8.02
CA SER A 124 -10.52 -0.29 8.02
C SER A 124 -10.82 0.59 9.24
N ARG A 125 -12.06 0.56 9.76
CA ARG A 125 -12.42 1.25 11.01
C ARG A 125 -11.79 0.57 12.23
N ARG A 126 -11.81 -0.77 12.29
CA ARG A 126 -11.19 -1.53 13.39
C ARG A 126 -9.68 -1.28 13.46
N THR A 127 -9.00 -1.34 12.33
CA THR A 127 -7.54 -1.13 12.27
C THR A 127 -7.14 0.32 12.57
N LEU A 128 -8.03 1.30 12.33
CA LEU A 128 -7.74 2.71 12.65
C LEU A 128 -7.42 2.91 14.14
N GLU A 129 -8.09 2.20 15.04
CA GLU A 129 -7.84 2.30 16.49
C GLU A 129 -6.44 1.78 16.85
N TYR A 130 -6.01 0.67 16.24
CA TYR A 130 -4.67 0.11 16.41
C TYR A 130 -3.57 0.99 15.79
N GLN A 131 -3.93 1.84 14.83
CA GLN A 131 -3.02 2.71 14.09
C GLN A 131 -2.90 4.12 14.70
N GLY A 132 -3.38 4.31 15.93
CA GLY A 132 -3.31 5.60 16.64
C GLY A 132 -4.50 6.52 16.39
N GLY A 133 -5.60 6.00 15.85
CA GLY A 133 -6.87 6.72 15.71
C GLY A 133 -6.83 7.87 14.70
N VAL A 134 -7.86 8.70 14.75
CA VAL A 134 -7.94 9.96 14.00
C VAL A 134 -6.76 10.85 14.38
N MET A 135 -6.15 11.53 13.41
CA MET A 135 -5.09 12.49 13.69
C MET A 135 -5.57 13.62 14.61
N THR A 136 -4.65 14.17 15.39
CA THR A 136 -4.77 15.49 15.97
C THR A 136 -4.58 16.57 14.90
N GLU A 137 -5.06 17.79 15.18
CA GLU A 137 -4.84 18.95 14.30
C GLU A 137 -3.34 19.17 13.97
N ALA A 138 -2.46 19.02 14.96
CA ALA A 138 -1.03 19.20 14.78
C ALA A 138 -0.40 18.12 13.87
N GLU A 139 -0.83 16.85 14.00
CA GLU A 139 -0.40 15.77 13.10
C GLU A 139 -0.87 16.03 11.67
N ALA A 140 -2.13 16.44 11.50
CA ALA A 140 -2.69 16.72 10.18
C ALA A 140 -2.00 17.90 9.49
N ASP A 141 -1.78 19.00 10.21
CA ASP A 141 -1.01 20.15 9.71
C ASP A 141 0.42 19.77 9.33
N ALA A 142 1.06 18.86 10.07
CA ALA A 142 2.39 18.36 9.74
C ALA A 142 2.36 17.51 8.45
N PHE A 143 1.36 16.64 8.32
CA PHE A 143 1.18 15.78 7.15
C PHE A 143 0.90 16.59 5.88
N GLU A 144 0.06 17.64 5.96
CA GLU A 144 -0.24 18.56 4.85
C GLU A 144 0.98 19.26 4.25
N ARG A 145 2.04 19.46 5.06
CA ARG A 145 3.28 20.12 4.60
C ARG A 145 4.22 19.17 3.87
N ASP A 146 3.96 17.86 3.91
CA ASP A 146 4.79 16.89 3.20
C ASP A 146 4.48 16.89 1.69
N PRO A 147 5.49 16.92 0.80
CA PRO A 147 5.27 16.92 -0.64
C PRO A 147 4.55 15.65 -1.15
N LEU A 148 4.58 14.55 -0.41
CA LEU A 148 3.89 13.31 -0.76
C LEU A 148 2.45 13.27 -0.24
N CYS A 149 1.99 14.28 0.51
CA CYS A 149 0.64 14.29 1.09
C CYS A 149 -0.43 14.09 0.02
N ALA A 150 -0.48 14.96 -0.99
CA ALA A 150 -1.53 14.94 -2.01
C ALA A 150 -1.64 13.58 -2.73
N VAL A 151 -0.51 12.97 -3.09
CA VAL A 151 -0.49 11.65 -3.73
C VAL A 151 -0.85 10.53 -2.74
N SER A 152 -0.44 10.62 -1.47
CA SER A 152 -0.81 9.65 -0.44
C SER A 152 -2.32 9.67 -0.16
N LEU A 153 -2.94 10.85 -0.15
CA LEU A 153 -4.39 10.99 -0.05
C LEU A 153 -5.10 10.35 -1.24
N ARG A 154 -4.58 10.55 -2.44
CA ARG A 154 -5.15 9.94 -3.64
C ARG A 154 -4.99 8.41 -3.64
N MET A 155 -3.83 7.91 -3.23
CA MET A 155 -3.58 6.48 -3.04
C MET A 155 -4.57 5.87 -2.04
N ARG A 156 -4.85 6.56 -0.93
CA ARG A 156 -5.82 6.05 0.04
C ARG A 156 -7.25 6.00 -0.52
N GLN A 157 -7.61 6.91 -1.40
CA GLN A 157 -8.90 6.85 -2.09
C GLN A 157 -8.96 5.64 -3.04
N TRP A 158 -7.87 5.31 -3.74
CA TRP A 158 -7.81 4.09 -4.55
C TRP A 158 -7.90 2.82 -3.70
N ASP A 159 -7.22 2.77 -2.55
CA ASP A 159 -7.32 1.69 -1.57
C ASP A 159 -8.81 1.45 -1.18
N GLU A 160 -9.56 2.49 -0.83
CA GLU A 160 -10.99 2.31 -0.54
C GLU A 160 -11.84 1.85 -1.73
N LEU A 161 -11.48 2.26 -2.96
CA LEU A 161 -12.20 1.88 -4.18
C LEU A 161 -11.86 0.46 -4.66
N ALA A 162 -10.68 -0.06 -4.31
CA ALA A 162 -10.10 -1.29 -4.84
C ALA A 162 -10.65 -2.57 -4.17
N LYS A 163 -11.97 -2.67 -4.04
CA LYS A 163 -12.67 -3.76 -3.33
C LYS A 163 -13.79 -4.36 -4.17
N GLU A 164 -13.75 -4.13 -5.48
CA GLU A 164 -14.77 -4.56 -6.41
C GLU A 164 -14.59 -6.04 -6.77
N MET A 165 -15.67 -6.79 -6.68
CA MET A 165 -15.66 -8.21 -7.05
C MET A 165 -15.56 -8.39 -8.56
N ALA A 166 -14.98 -9.51 -8.99
CA ALA A 166 -14.86 -9.91 -10.39
C ALA A 166 -14.07 -8.95 -11.29
N VAL A 167 -13.20 -8.10 -10.71
CA VAL A 167 -12.19 -7.36 -11.46
C VAL A 167 -10.96 -8.26 -11.69
N PRO A 168 -10.54 -8.51 -12.94
CA PRO A 168 -9.37 -9.34 -13.20
C PRO A 168 -8.09 -8.72 -12.64
N VAL A 169 -7.28 -9.56 -11.97
CA VAL A 169 -5.91 -9.22 -11.58
C VAL A 169 -5.12 -8.84 -12.84
N MET A 170 -4.43 -7.70 -12.79
CA MET A 170 -3.60 -7.26 -13.92
C MET A 170 -2.42 -8.20 -14.15
N ASP A 171 -1.91 -8.22 -15.38
CA ASP A 171 -0.68 -8.95 -15.68
C ASP A 171 0.49 -8.38 -14.86
N LEU A 172 0.99 -9.18 -13.91
CA LEU A 172 2.10 -8.80 -13.06
C LEU A 172 3.39 -8.53 -13.86
N ALA A 173 3.52 -9.04 -15.08
CA ALA A 173 4.67 -8.72 -15.93
C ALA A 173 4.80 -7.21 -16.20
N VAL A 174 3.67 -6.50 -16.28
CA VAL A 174 3.65 -5.03 -16.41
C VAL A 174 4.29 -4.37 -15.19
N LEU A 175 3.92 -4.82 -13.98
CA LEU A 175 4.44 -4.28 -12.72
C LEU A 175 5.90 -4.70 -12.50
N LYS A 176 6.26 -5.95 -12.81
CA LYS A 176 7.65 -6.45 -12.77
C LYS A 176 8.56 -5.61 -13.69
N HIS A 177 8.09 -5.23 -14.88
CA HIS A 177 8.83 -4.36 -15.80
C HIS A 177 9.01 -2.93 -15.26
N LYS A 178 7.97 -2.34 -14.66
CA LYS A 178 8.05 -1.04 -13.98
C LYS A 178 9.05 -1.09 -12.83
N ALA A 179 8.99 -2.12 -11.99
CA ALA A 179 9.91 -2.32 -10.87
C ALA A 179 11.37 -2.43 -11.34
N PHE A 180 11.63 -3.17 -12.42
CA PHE A 180 12.95 -3.25 -13.03
C PHE A 180 13.48 -1.88 -13.47
N THR A 181 12.61 -1.09 -14.10
CA THR A 181 12.95 0.26 -14.57
C THR A 181 13.26 1.19 -13.42
N VAL A 182 12.48 1.17 -12.34
CA VAL A 182 12.70 1.97 -11.12
C VAL A 182 14.03 1.58 -10.45
N LEU A 183 14.24 0.30 -10.16
CA LEU A 183 15.49 -0.19 -9.54
C LEU A 183 16.73 0.15 -10.37
N SER A 184 16.61 0.12 -11.71
CA SER A 184 17.71 0.45 -12.62
C SER A 184 18.04 1.95 -12.70
N ARG A 185 17.12 2.82 -12.28
CA ARG A 185 17.36 4.28 -12.22
C ARG A 185 18.05 4.67 -10.91
N GLU A 186 17.71 4.01 -9.81
CA GLU A 186 18.31 4.26 -8.48
C GLU A 186 19.76 3.77 -8.36
N ALA A 187 20.17 2.82 -9.20
CA ALA A 187 21.55 2.32 -9.24
C ALA A 187 22.55 3.27 -9.96
N ARG A 188 22.11 4.45 -10.40
CA ARG A 188 22.93 5.47 -11.08
C ARG A 188 23.15 6.69 -10.20
#